data_AF-A0A2N8UPM8-F1
#
_entry.id   AF-A0A2N8UPM8-F1
#
_cell.length_a   1.000
_cell.length_b   1.000
_cell.length_c   1.000
_cell.angle_alpha   90.00
_cell.angle_beta   90.00
_cell.angle_gamma   90.00
#
_symmetry.space_group_name_H-M   'P 1'
#
loop_
_entity.id
_entity.type
_entity.pdbx_description
1 polymer ?
#
loop_
_entity_poly.entity_id
_entity_poly.type
_entity_poly.pdbx_seq_one_letter_code
_entity_poly.pdbx_strand_id
1 'polypeptide(L)'
;MEEGELNTTTPEGGDELYNALHQRLVASGEWQRLLILLRRMLDESGWETEFQGFATSKAKTQPVLSVPDLVDVLTPHAKDTLPPHVKAHLLDKLRDFLDRNLEDA
;
A
#
# COMPACT_ATOMS: atom_id res chain seq x y z
N MET A 1 -31.30 31.45 19.14
CA MET A 1 -29.90 31.55 19.60
C MET A 1 -29.56 30.16 20.10
N GLU A 2 -28.60 29.40 19.61
CA GLU A 2 -27.66 29.48 18.49
C GLU A 2 -27.03 28.09 18.51
N GLU A 3 -27.49 27.16 17.67
CA GLU A 3 -26.86 25.84 17.54
C GLU A 3 -25.92 25.94 16.34
N GLY A 4 -24.64 26.17 16.64
CA GLY A 4 -23.57 26.24 15.65
C GLY A 4 -23.30 24.87 15.06
N GLU A 5 -23.72 24.66 13.82
CA GLU A 5 -23.28 23.55 12.99
C GLU A 5 -21.79 23.75 12.66
N LEU A 6 -20.94 22.96 13.32
CA LEU A 6 -19.54 22.76 12.96
C LEU A 6 -19.50 22.03 11.61
N ASN A 7 -19.56 22.78 10.51
CA ASN A 7 -19.29 22.23 9.20
C ASN A 7 -17.78 21.99 9.07
N THR A 8 -17.35 20.74 9.34
CA THR A 8 -15.98 20.30 9.06
C THR A 8 -15.81 20.15 7.56
N THR A 9 -15.40 21.23 6.89
CA THR A 9 -14.95 21.20 5.50
C THR A 9 -13.70 20.33 5.40
N THR A 10 -13.89 19.09 4.94
CA THR A 10 -12.81 18.24 4.42
C THR A 10 -12.46 18.81 3.03
N PRO A 11 -11.18 19.01 2.67
CA PRO A 11 -10.83 19.70 1.43
C PRO A 11 -11.03 18.77 0.23
N GLU A 12 -12.18 18.87 -0.42
CA GLU A 12 -12.58 18.07 -1.61
C GLU A 12 -11.51 18.09 -2.73
N GLY A 13 -10.74 19.18 -2.87
CA GLY A 13 -9.67 19.28 -3.88
C GLY A 13 -8.47 18.36 -3.65
N GLY A 14 -8.24 17.85 -2.42
CA GLY A 14 -7.16 16.90 -2.16
C GLY A 14 -7.43 15.52 -2.75
N ASP A 15 -8.70 15.09 -2.71
CA ASP A 15 -9.13 13.79 -3.22
C ASP A 15 -9.16 13.78 -4.76
N GLU A 16 -9.57 14.90 -5.39
CA GLU A 16 -9.54 15.05 -6.84
C GLU A 16 -8.12 14.98 -7.41
N LEU A 17 -7.16 15.70 -6.80
CA LEU A 17 -5.76 15.67 -7.21
C LEU A 17 -5.15 14.27 -7.04
N TYR A 18 -5.41 13.63 -5.89
CA TYR A 18 -4.97 12.26 -5.65
C TYR A 18 -5.48 11.30 -6.72
N ASN A 19 -6.78 11.39 -7.04
CA ASN A 19 -7.40 10.54 -8.05
C ASN A 19 -6.81 10.77 -9.44
N ALA A 20 -6.58 12.02 -9.84
CA ALA A 20 -5.96 12.36 -11.12
C ALA A 20 -4.52 11.81 -11.24
N LEU A 21 -3.72 11.98 -10.18
CA LEU A 21 -2.35 11.44 -10.13
C LEU A 21 -2.34 9.91 -10.15
N HIS A 22 -3.23 9.27 -9.41
CA HIS A 22 -3.36 7.81 -9.40
C HIS A 22 -3.78 7.28 -10.78
N GLN A 23 -4.76 7.92 -11.43
CA GLN A 23 -5.14 7.57 -12.81
C GLN A 23 -3.97 7.69 -13.78
N ARG A 24 -3.16 8.75 -13.66
CA ARG A 24 -1.96 8.93 -14.49
C ARG A 24 -0.89 7.87 -14.21
N LEU A 25 -0.68 7.50 -12.94
CA LEU A 25 0.24 6.45 -12.53
C LEU A 25 -0.16 5.09 -13.11
N VAL A 26 -1.46 4.80 -13.16
CA VAL A 26 -1.99 3.58 -13.78
C VAL A 26 -1.88 3.63 -15.30
N ALA A 27 -2.34 4.71 -15.94
CA ALA A 27 -2.39 4.83 -17.40
C ALA A 27 -0.99 4.84 -18.06
N SER A 28 0.03 5.36 -17.36
CA SER A 28 1.43 5.33 -17.82
C SER A 28 2.10 3.95 -17.66
N GLY A 29 1.47 3.01 -16.96
CA GLY A 29 2.03 1.70 -16.64
C GLY A 29 3.04 1.71 -15.48
N GLU A 30 3.35 2.88 -14.91
CA GLU A 30 4.27 3.01 -13.77
C GLU A 30 3.75 2.27 -12.54
N TRP A 31 2.43 2.23 -12.34
CA TRP A 31 1.81 1.41 -11.28
C TRP A 31 2.20 -0.07 -11.38
N GLN A 32 2.09 -0.65 -12.58
CA GLN A 32 2.44 -2.05 -12.81
C GLN A 32 3.94 -2.28 -12.62
N ARG A 33 4.79 -1.34 -13.05
CA ARG A 33 6.25 -1.40 -12.84
C ARG A 33 6.61 -1.38 -11.34
N LEU A 34 5.96 -0.52 -10.56
CA LEU A 34 6.14 -0.47 -9.11
C LEU A 34 5.70 -1.76 -8.42
N LEU A 35 4.58 -2.36 -8.85
CA LEU A 35 4.13 -3.65 -8.32
C LEU A 35 5.11 -4.79 -8.62
N ILE A 36 5.65 -4.84 -9.84
CA ILE A 36 6.67 -5.83 -10.22
C ILE A 36 7.95 -5.65 -9.39
N LEU A 37 8.40 -4.39 -9.25
CA LEU A 37 9.56 -4.05 -8.43
C LEU A 37 9.35 -4.45 -6.96
N LEU A 38 8.20 -4.11 -6.38
CA LEU A 38 7.84 -4.50 -5.01
C LEU A 38 7.93 -6.02 -4.84
N ARG A 39 7.27 -6.78 -5.72
CA ARG A 39 7.25 -8.25 -5.63
C ARG A 39 8.66 -8.83 -5.70
N ARG A 40 9.47 -8.36 -6.64
CA ARG A 40 10.86 -8.79 -6.79
C ARG A 40 11.69 -8.50 -5.54
N MET A 41 11.57 -7.29 -4.98
CA MET A 41 12.33 -6.91 -3.79
C MET A 41 11.92 -7.71 -2.54
N LEU A 42 10.63 -8.02 -2.39
CA LEU A 42 10.13 -8.86 -1.29
C LEU A 42 10.62 -10.32 -1.39
N ASP A 43 10.74 -10.84 -2.60
CA ASP A 43 11.32 -12.16 -2.85
C ASP A 43 12.83 -12.16 -2.57
N GLU A 44 13.58 -11.22 -3.14
CA GLU A 44 15.03 -11.09 -2.96
C GLU A 44 15.43 -10.82 -1.50
N SER A 45 14.59 -10.15 -0.72
CA SER A 45 14.84 -9.92 0.72
C SER A 45 14.50 -11.14 1.60
N GLY A 46 13.97 -12.22 1.02
CA GLY A 46 13.48 -13.40 1.74
C GLY A 46 12.14 -13.20 2.46
N TRP A 47 11.53 -12.01 2.39
CA TRP A 47 10.32 -11.68 3.12
C TRP A 47 9.13 -12.53 2.66
N GLU A 48 9.03 -12.81 1.35
CA GLU A 48 7.95 -13.65 0.81
C GLU A 48 7.96 -15.05 1.44
N THR A 49 9.15 -15.64 1.63
CA THR A 49 9.31 -16.96 2.25
C THR A 49 8.95 -16.93 3.73
N GLU A 50 9.43 -15.94 4.49
CA GLU A 50 9.11 -15.78 5.91
C GLU A 50 7.62 -15.56 6.14
N PHE A 51 7.01 -14.70 5.32
CA PHE A 51 5.58 -14.40 5.39
C PHE A 51 4.72 -15.62 5.05
N GLN A 52 5.10 -16.41 4.04
CA GLN A 52 4.43 -17.67 3.71
C GLN A 52 4.55 -18.69 4.86
N GLY A 53 5.71 -18.75 5.52
CA GLY A 53 5.93 -19.58 6.71
C GLY A 53 4.99 -19.18 7.86
N PHE A 54 4.87 -17.89 8.13
CA PHE A 54 3.94 -17.35 9.13
C PHE A 54 2.48 -17.68 8.77
N ALA A 55 2.07 -17.45 7.52
CA ALA A 55 0.72 -17.76 7.05
C ALA A 55 0.38 -19.26 7.20
N THR A 56 1.32 -20.13 6.84
CA THR A 56 1.16 -21.58 7.00
C THR A 56 1.04 -21.97 8.47
N SER A 57 1.81 -21.35 9.36
CA SER A 57 1.71 -21.58 10.80
C SER A 57 0.33 -21.17 11.34
N LYS A 58 -0.18 -20.00 10.96
CA LYS A 58 -1.52 -19.54 11.36
C LYS A 58 -2.63 -20.44 10.83
N ALA A 59 -2.56 -20.84 9.57
CA ALA A 59 -3.54 -21.75 8.98
C ALA A 59 -3.61 -23.09 9.72
N LYS A 60 -2.45 -23.66 10.12
CA LYS A 60 -2.38 -24.91 10.88
C LYS A 60 -2.97 -24.82 12.28
N THR A 61 -3.05 -23.62 12.88
CA THR A 61 -3.65 -23.42 14.21
C THR A 61 -5.18 -23.29 14.17
N GLN A 62 -5.77 -23.10 13.00
CA GLN A 62 -7.21 -22.96 12.86
C GLN A 62 -7.89 -24.35 12.88
N PRO A 63 -8.94 -24.57 13.70
CA PRO A 63 -9.70 -25.82 13.69
C PRO A 63 -10.49 -25.98 12.38
N VAL A 64 -10.93 -24.87 11.78
CA VAL A 64 -11.54 -24.79 10.46
C VAL A 64 -10.86 -23.64 9.72
N LEU A 65 -10.34 -23.92 8.52
CA LEU A 65 -9.62 -22.93 7.72
C LEU A 65 -10.57 -21.82 7.28
N SER A 66 -10.26 -20.57 7.65
CA SER A 66 -10.99 -19.36 7.27
C SER A 66 -10.04 -18.35 6.63
N VAL A 67 -10.27 -18.04 5.35
CA VAL A 67 -9.47 -17.04 4.62
C VAL A 67 -9.65 -15.63 5.20
N PRO A 68 -10.88 -15.15 5.52
CA PRO A 68 -11.06 -13.86 6.18
C PRO A 68 -10.24 -13.73 7.48
N ASP A 69 -10.32 -14.73 8.36
CA ASP A 69 -9.60 -14.73 9.64
C ASP A 69 -8.07 -14.72 9.42
N LEU A 70 -7.59 -15.40 8.38
CA LEU A 70 -6.18 -15.32 8.00
C LEU A 70 -5.84 -13.91 7.52
N VAL A 71 -6.64 -13.29 6.66
CA VAL A 71 -6.38 -11.91 6.17
C VAL A 71 -6.32 -10.92 7.33
N ASP A 72 -7.19 -11.05 8.32
CA ASP A 72 -7.22 -10.18 9.51
C ASP A 72 -5.92 -10.24 10.33
N VAL A 73 -5.28 -11.42 10.40
CA VAL A 73 -4.01 -11.61 11.11
C VAL A 73 -2.80 -11.31 10.22
N LEU A 74 -2.87 -11.66 8.93
CA LEU A 74 -1.76 -11.56 8.00
C LEU A 74 -1.53 -10.14 7.52
N THR A 75 -2.58 -9.36 7.30
CA THR A 75 -2.47 -7.96 6.83
C THR A 75 -1.66 -7.07 7.78
N PRO A 76 -1.96 -7.00 9.10
CA PRO A 76 -1.16 -6.19 10.02
C PRO A 76 0.27 -6.72 10.15
N HIS A 77 0.46 -8.04 10.19
CA HIS A 77 1.79 -8.64 10.23
C HIS A 77 2.62 -8.27 9.00
N ALA A 78 2.02 -8.30 7.80
CA ALA A 78 2.70 -7.93 6.56
C ALA A 78 3.17 -6.47 6.57
N LYS A 79 2.37 -5.56 7.12
CA LYS A 79 2.70 -4.13 7.25
C LYS A 79 3.83 -3.89 8.25
N ASP A 80 3.86 -4.65 9.34
CA ASP A 80 4.84 -4.54 10.41
C ASP A 80 6.20 -5.11 10.02
N THR A 81 6.21 -6.25 9.31
CA THR A 81 7.45 -6.94 8.90
C THR A 81 8.01 -6.47 7.56
N LEU A 82 7.35 -5.52 6.89
CA LEU A 82 7.82 -4.99 5.61
C LEU A 82 9.25 -4.43 5.76
N PRO A 83 10.24 -4.91 4.99
CA PRO A 83 11.61 -4.46 5.17
C PRO A 83 11.75 -2.95 4.90
N PRO A 84 12.41 -2.18 5.80
CA PRO A 84 12.48 -0.72 5.68
C PRO A 84 13.09 -0.23 4.36
N HIS A 85 14.09 -0.96 3.84
CA HIS A 85 14.75 -0.62 2.59
C HIS A 85 13.84 -0.78 1.36
N VAL A 86 12.95 -1.80 1.35
CA VAL A 86 11.96 -1.99 0.29
C VAL A 86 10.97 -0.83 0.28
N LYS A 87 10.43 -0.48 1.45
CA LYS A 87 9.50 0.64 1.62
C LYS A 87 10.15 1.96 1.18
N ALA A 88 11.38 2.22 1.63
CA ALA A 88 12.10 3.44 1.28
C ALA A 88 12.32 3.57 -0.23
N HIS A 89 12.71 2.48 -0.90
CA HIS A 89 12.96 2.49 -2.34
C HIS A 89 11.68 2.73 -3.16
N LEU A 90 10.55 2.15 -2.78
CA LEU A 90 9.29 2.41 -3.49
C LEU A 90 8.77 3.83 -3.25
N LEU A 91 8.93 4.35 -2.03
CA LEU A 91 8.58 5.75 -1.74
C LEU A 91 9.43 6.73 -2.55
N ASP A 92 10.72 6.44 -2.74
CA ASP A 92 11.61 7.21 -3.61
C ASP A 92 11.10 7.23 -5.05
N LYS A 93 10.78 6.06 -5.62
CA LYS A 93 10.23 5.94 -6.98
C LYS A 93 8.87 6.63 -7.15
N LEU A 94 8.03 6.59 -6.11
CA LEU A 94 6.76 7.33 -6.09
C LEU A 94 7.00 8.84 -6.04
N ARG A 95 7.96 9.34 -5.25
CA ARG A 95 8.33 10.76 -5.22
C ARG A 95 8.87 11.21 -6.57
N ASP A 96 9.80 10.46 -7.18
CA ASP A 96 10.30 10.72 -8.54
C ASP A 96 9.15 10.82 -9.57
N PHE A 97 8.13 9.98 -9.44
CA PHE A 97 6.94 10.07 -10.29
C PHE A 97 6.16 11.35 -10.00
N LEU A 98 5.88 11.66 -8.74
CA LEU A 98 5.14 12.86 -8.36
C LEU A 98 5.85 14.13 -8.82
N ASP A 99 7.15 14.27 -8.58
CA ASP A 99 7.93 15.46 -8.95
C ASP A 99 7.84 15.71 -10.47
N ARG A 100 8.07 14.68 -11.28
CA ARG A 100 7.93 14.76 -12.75
C ARG A 100 6.52 15.12 -13.22
N ASN A 101 5.49 14.75 -12.47
CA ASN A 101 4.09 14.93 -12.88
C ASN A 101 3.43 16.18 -12.30
N LEU A 102 4.06 16.80 -11.30
CA LEU A 102 3.65 18.06 -10.68
C LEU A 102 4.41 19.26 -11.25
N GLU A 103 5.63 19.08 -11.78
CA GLU A 103 6.34 20.12 -12.55
C GLU A 103 5.72 20.37 -13.93
N ASP A 104 5.10 19.35 -14.53
CA ASP A 104 4.39 19.42 -15.81
C ASP A 104 2.92 19.91 -15.67
N ALA A 105 2.48 20.31 -14.47
CA ALA A 105 1.09 20.70 -14.16
C ALA A 105 0.88 22.22 -14.06
#